data_AF-A0A9E6WFB2-F1
#
_entry.id   AF-A0A9E6WFB2-F1
#
_cell.length_a   1.000
_cell.length_b   1.000
_cell.length_c   1.000
_cell.angle_alpha   90.00
_cell.angle_beta   90.00
_cell.angle_gamma   90.00
#
_symmetry.space_group_name_H-M   'P 1'
#
loop_
_entity.id
_entity.type
_entity.pdbx_description
1 polymer ?
#
loop_
_entity_poly.entity_id
_entity_poly.type
_entity_poly.pdbx_seq_one_letter_code
_entity_poly.pdbx_strand_id
1 'polypeptide(L)'
;QAAAANADWANAEGFYLVLTDQPGAESWPITGASFILVYKEQLKAATAKEVLTFFDWCYRNGASTAEKLDYVPMPEAVVSLVEKTWSEQIKSAGKPIWP
;
A
#
# COMPACT_ATOMS: atom_id res chain seq x y z
N GLN A 1 15.21 -1.71 3.69
CA GLN A 1 14.41 -1.56 2.44
C GLN A 1 14.33 -2.84 1.61
N ALA A 2 15.37 -3.69 1.58
CA ALA A 2 15.44 -4.86 0.69
C ALA A 2 14.27 -5.86 0.79
N ALA A 3 13.78 -6.19 1.99
CA ALA A 3 12.71 -7.19 2.16
C ALA A 3 11.40 -6.81 1.43
N ALA A 4 10.97 -5.55 1.52
CA ALA A 4 9.78 -5.08 0.80
C ALA A 4 10.05 -4.89 -0.71
N ALA A 5 11.27 -4.50 -1.11
CA ALA A 5 11.61 -4.31 -2.52
C ALA A 5 11.71 -5.63 -3.30
N ASN A 6 12.13 -6.72 -2.65
CA ASN A 6 12.34 -8.03 -3.27
C ASN A 6 11.08 -8.91 -3.28
N ALA A 7 10.03 -8.53 -2.55
CA ALA A 7 8.83 -9.34 -2.44
C ALA A 7 7.91 -9.20 -3.67
N ASP A 8 7.22 -10.28 -4.02
CA ASP A 8 6.31 -10.32 -5.17
C ASP A 8 4.90 -9.80 -4.81
N TRP A 9 4.78 -8.48 -4.72
CA TRP A 9 3.50 -7.81 -4.43
C TRP A 9 2.46 -7.98 -5.53
N ALA A 10 2.89 -8.16 -6.78
CA ALA A 10 2.01 -8.21 -7.94
C ALA A 10 1.17 -9.50 -7.97
N ASN A 11 1.73 -10.62 -7.51
CA ASN A 11 1.02 -11.91 -7.45
C ASN A 11 0.48 -12.23 -6.05
N ALA A 12 0.66 -11.34 -5.07
CA ALA A 12 0.14 -11.50 -3.72
C ALA A 12 -1.34 -11.08 -3.63
N GLU A 13 -2.25 -12.05 -3.50
CA GLU A 13 -3.67 -11.75 -3.31
C GLU A 13 -3.88 -10.87 -2.08
N GLY A 14 -4.54 -9.71 -2.28
CA GLY A 14 -4.76 -8.74 -1.20
C GLY A 14 -3.48 -8.20 -0.57
N PHE A 15 -2.34 -8.27 -1.28
CA PHE A 15 -1.00 -7.92 -0.77
C PHE A 15 -0.54 -8.77 0.42
N TYR A 16 -1.11 -9.96 0.61
CA TYR A 16 -0.70 -10.86 1.68
C TYR A 16 0.70 -11.43 1.39
N LEU A 17 1.68 -10.99 2.16
CA LEU A 17 3.07 -11.44 2.08
C LEU A 17 3.67 -11.70 3.46
N VAL A 18 4.43 -12.77 3.56
CA VAL A 18 5.29 -13.05 4.71
C VAL A 18 6.67 -12.48 4.41
N LEU A 19 7.04 -11.42 5.12
CA LEU A 19 8.31 -10.71 4.93
C LEU A 19 9.42 -11.14 5.90
N THR A 20 9.17 -12.19 6.69
CA THR A 20 10.19 -12.80 7.55
C THR A 20 11.16 -13.64 6.71
N ASP A 21 12.46 -13.58 7.04
CA ASP A 21 13.55 -14.32 6.37
C ASP A 21 13.60 -14.15 4.84
N GLN A 22 13.25 -12.96 4.34
CA GLN A 22 13.38 -12.64 2.92
C GLN A 22 14.86 -12.66 2.46
N PRO A 23 15.16 -13.19 1.27
CA PRO A 23 16.53 -13.22 0.74
C PRO A 23 17.06 -11.80 0.47
N GLY A 24 18.38 -11.67 0.44
CA GLY A 24 19.10 -10.42 0.19
C GLY A 24 20.02 -10.04 1.36
N ALA A 25 21.23 -9.58 1.04
CA ALA A 25 22.25 -9.28 2.04
C ALA A 25 21.85 -8.16 3.03
N GLU A 26 20.91 -7.30 2.63
CA GLU A 26 20.43 -6.16 3.42
C GLU A 26 19.01 -6.39 3.99
N SER A 27 18.47 -7.60 3.90
CA SER A 27 17.16 -7.94 4.42
C SER A 27 17.22 -8.19 5.93
N TRP A 28 16.41 -7.46 6.70
CA TRP A 28 16.24 -7.72 8.12
C TRP A 28 15.31 -8.94 8.33
N PRO A 29 15.70 -9.94 9.15
CA PRO A 29 15.02 -11.24 9.20
C PRO A 29 13.59 -11.17 9.75
N ILE A 30 13.26 -10.17 10.56
CA ILE A 30 11.93 -10.00 11.16
C ILE A 30 11.31 -8.71 10.63
N THR A 31 10.83 -8.76 9.38
CA THR A 31 10.12 -7.66 8.72
C THR A 31 8.64 -8.01 8.55
N GLY A 32 7.76 -7.02 8.66
CA GLY A 32 6.33 -7.17 8.40
C GLY A 32 5.73 -5.92 7.78
N ALA A 33 4.66 -6.09 7.02
CA ALA A 33 3.86 -4.99 6.51
C ALA A 33 2.63 -4.77 7.40
N SER A 34 2.19 -3.52 7.49
CA SER A 34 0.92 -3.14 8.09
C SER A 34 -0.07 -2.76 7.00
N PHE A 35 -1.36 -3.01 7.24
CA PHE A 35 -2.40 -2.89 6.22
C PHE A 35 -3.53 -1.99 6.67
N ILE A 36 -4.07 -1.26 5.70
CA ILE A 36 -5.33 -0.51 5.85
C ILE A 36 -6.43 -1.31 5.17
N LEU A 37 -7.54 -1.50 5.87
CA LEU A 37 -8.72 -2.18 5.33
C LEU A 37 -9.76 -1.14 4.88
N VAL A 38 -10.25 -1.32 3.66
CA VAL A 38 -11.26 -0.45 3.04
C VAL A 38 -12.30 -1.32 2.36
N TYR A 39 -13.59 -0.97 2.50
CA TYR A 39 -14.65 -1.67 1.77
C TYR A 39 -14.48 -1.51 0.26
N LYS A 40 -14.72 -2.58 -0.51
CA LYS A 40 -14.70 -2.48 -1.98
C LYS A 40 -15.89 -1.66 -2.50
N GLU A 41 -17.07 -1.87 -1.95
CA GLU A 41 -18.25 -1.05 -2.23
C GLU A 41 -18.44 0.02 -1.14
N GLN A 42 -18.48 1.28 -1.55
CA GLN A 42 -18.50 2.43 -0.68
C GLN A 42 -19.86 3.11 -0.71
N LEU A 43 -20.53 3.09 0.44
CA LEU A 43 -21.82 3.78 0.62
C LEU A 43 -21.67 5.31 0.68
N LYS A 44 -20.47 5.81 1.06
CA LYS A 44 -20.15 7.24 1.19
C LYS A 44 -18.97 7.60 0.29
N ALA A 45 -19.24 7.80 -1.00
CA ALA A 45 -18.21 8.03 -2.02
C ALA A 45 -17.23 9.17 -1.66
N ALA A 46 -17.74 10.30 -1.17
CA ALA A 46 -16.90 11.45 -0.79
C ALA A 46 -15.94 11.10 0.36
N THR A 47 -16.41 10.43 1.40
CA THR A 47 -15.55 10.00 2.52
C THR A 47 -14.48 9.03 2.05
N ALA A 48 -14.85 8.05 1.22
CA ALA A 48 -13.89 7.11 0.67
C ALA A 48 -12.83 7.81 -0.18
N LYS A 49 -13.22 8.80 -0.99
CA LYS A 49 -12.29 9.59 -1.79
C LYS A 49 -11.26 10.30 -0.91
N GLU A 50 -11.69 10.96 0.15
CA GLU A 50 -10.78 11.65 1.08
C GLU A 50 -9.83 10.70 1.81
N VAL A 51 -10.29 9.51 2.18
CA VAL A 51 -9.42 8.47 2.76
C VAL A 51 -8.32 8.06 1.78
N LEU A 52 -8.67 7.80 0.52
CA LEU A 52 -7.68 7.44 -0.50
C LEU A 52 -6.73 8.60 -0.81
N THR A 53 -7.25 9.84 -0.87
CA THR A 53 -6.43 11.06 -1.05
C THR A 53 -5.43 11.24 0.09
N PHE A 54 -5.85 10.97 1.33
CA PHE A 54 -4.95 11.04 2.49
C PHE A 54 -3.79 10.04 2.36
N PHE A 55 -4.05 8.78 2.02
CA PHE A 55 -3.00 7.79 1.89
C PHE A 55 -2.12 7.99 0.65
N ASP A 56 -2.68 8.46 -0.47
CA ASP A 56 -1.92 8.93 -1.63
C ASP A 56 -0.94 10.05 -1.21
N TRP A 57 -1.42 11.04 -0.46
CA TRP A 57 -0.57 12.11 0.05
C TRP A 57 0.53 11.56 0.98
N CYS A 58 0.22 10.59 1.84
CA CYS A 58 1.20 9.92 2.68
C CYS A 58 2.28 9.21 1.86
N TYR A 59 1.93 8.53 0.76
CA TYR A 59 2.94 7.90 -0.10
C TYR A 59 3.83 8.93 -0.81
N ARG A 60 3.24 10.04 -1.29
CA ARG A 60 3.97 11.08 -2.04
C ARG A 60 4.85 11.98 -1.16
N ASN A 61 4.44 12.23 0.09
CA ASN A 61 5.04 13.27 0.93
C ASN A 61 5.53 12.75 2.29
N GLY A 62 5.11 11.55 2.70
CA GLY A 62 5.33 11.01 4.04
C GLY A 62 6.63 10.23 4.22
N ALA A 63 7.41 10.00 3.16
CA ALA A 63 8.60 9.14 3.23
C ALA A 63 9.59 9.56 4.32
N SER A 64 9.97 10.85 4.37
CA SER A 64 10.89 11.36 5.39
C SER A 64 10.31 11.25 6.81
N THR A 65 8.99 11.38 6.98
CA THR A 65 8.33 11.21 8.28
C THR A 65 8.36 9.76 8.72
N ALA A 66 8.12 8.81 7.79
CA ALA A 66 8.20 7.38 8.08
C ALA A 66 9.63 6.98 8.49
N GLU A 67 10.64 7.44 7.76
CA GLU A 67 12.06 7.17 8.06
C GLU A 67 12.48 7.70 9.43
N LYS A 68 12.02 8.90 9.83
CA LYS A 68 12.29 9.46 11.17
C LYS A 68 11.68 8.65 12.32
N LEU A 69 10.68 7.82 12.01
CA LEU A 69 10.05 6.89 12.95
C LEU A 69 10.55 5.45 12.75
N ASP A 70 11.65 5.29 12.00
CA ASP A 70 12.28 4.00 11.67
C ASP A 70 11.38 3.04 10.86
N TYR A 71 10.34 3.56 10.21
CA TYR A 71 9.54 2.81 9.23
C TYR A 71 10.20 2.86 7.85
N VAL A 72 10.00 1.78 7.09
CA VAL A 72 10.45 1.69 5.70
C VAL A 72 9.36 2.27 4.78
N PRO A 73 9.65 3.34 4.00
CA PRO A 73 8.73 3.81 2.98
C PRO A 73 8.47 2.73 1.93
N MET A 74 7.23 2.65 1.44
CA MET A 74 6.87 1.69 0.40
C MET A 74 7.56 2.04 -0.92
N PRO A 75 8.11 1.05 -1.66
CA PRO A 75 8.68 1.28 -2.98
C PRO A 75 7.65 1.83 -3.95
N GLU A 76 8.05 2.76 -4.83
CA GLU A 76 7.16 3.43 -5.79
C GLU A 76 6.37 2.44 -6.65
N ALA A 77 7.00 1.36 -7.12
CA ALA A 77 6.33 0.33 -7.91
C ALA A 77 5.15 -0.34 -7.15
N VAL A 78 5.29 -0.51 -5.84
CA VAL A 78 4.23 -1.07 -4.98
C VAL A 78 3.14 -0.03 -4.74
N VAL A 79 3.50 1.25 -4.58
CA VAL A 79 2.53 2.35 -4.48
C VAL A 79 1.68 2.43 -5.76
N SER A 80 2.28 2.37 -6.95
CA SER A 80 1.54 2.36 -8.21
C SER A 80 0.60 1.16 -8.33
N LEU A 81 1.00 -0.01 -7.84
CA LEU A 81 0.15 -1.20 -7.81
C LEU A 81 -1.04 -1.03 -6.85
N VAL A 82 -0.82 -0.40 -5.69
CA VAL A 82 -1.88 -0.07 -4.72
C VAL A 82 -2.88 0.93 -5.32
N GLU A 83 -2.40 2.01 -5.95
CA GLU A 83 -3.26 3.00 -6.62
C GLU A 83 -4.10 2.36 -7.74
N LYS A 84 -3.48 1.53 -8.58
CA LYS A 84 -4.20 0.77 -9.61
C LYS A 84 -5.29 -0.12 -9.01
N THR A 85 -4.98 -0.80 -7.91
CA THR A 85 -5.95 -1.65 -7.20
C THR A 85 -7.13 -0.83 -6.67
N TRP A 86 -6.90 0.39 -6.19
CA TRP A 86 -7.97 1.29 -5.78
C TRP A 86 -8.89 1.66 -6.94
N SER A 87 -8.34 2.05 -8.10
CA SER A 87 -9.14 2.42 -9.29
C SER A 87 -9.97 1.25 -9.82
N GLU A 88 -9.44 0.02 -9.74
CA GLU A 88 -10.13 -1.17 -10.24
C GLU A 88 -11.20 -1.72 -9.27
N GLN A 89 -10.95 -1.64 -7.96
CA GLN A 89 -11.72 -2.39 -6.96
C GLN A 89 -12.55 -1.54 -6.00
N ILE A 90 -12.22 -0.26 -5.79
CA ILE A 90 -12.94 0.59 -4.85
C ILE A 90 -13.97 1.44 -5.60
N LYS A 91 -15.24 1.12 -5.41
CA LYS A 91 -16.36 1.64 -6.18
C LYS A 91 -17.46 2.17 -5.28
N SER A 92 -18.28 3.05 -5.83
CA SER A 92 -19.57 3.43 -5.26
C SER A 92 -20.62 3.39 -6.37
N ALA A 93 -21.69 2.61 -6.17
CA ALA A 93 -22.72 2.35 -7.16
C ALA A 93 -22.12 1.89 -8.52
N GLY A 94 -21.10 1.02 -8.45
CA GLY A 94 -20.41 0.48 -9.62
C GLY A 94 -19.41 1.41 -10.30
N LYS A 95 -19.25 2.66 -9.85
CA LYS A 95 -18.29 3.63 -10.41
C LYS A 95 -17.00 3.68 -9.57
N PRO A 96 -15.81 3.67 -10.17
CA PRO A 96 -14.55 3.90 -9.45
C PRO A 96 -14.54 5.20 -8.65
N ILE A 97 -13.95 5.16 -7.46
CA ILE A 97 -13.73 6.36 -6.63
C ILE A 97 -12.36 6.97 -6.91
N TRP A 98 -11.37 6.14 -7.21
CA TRP A 98 -10.00 6.56 -7.51
C TRP A 98 -9.81 6.72 -9.03
N PRO A 99 -9.03 7.73 -9.49
CA PRO A 99 -8.83 8.01 -10.91
C PRO A 99 -8.03 6.92 -11.61
#